data_AF-A0A4U8YR84-F1
#
_entry.id   AF-A0A4U8YR84-F1
#
_cell.length_a   1.000
_cell.length_b   1.000
_cell.length_c   1.000
_cell.angle_alpha   90.00
_cell.angle_beta   90.00
_cell.angle_gamma   90.00
#
_symmetry.space_group_name_H-M   'P 1'
#
loop_
_entity.id
_entity.type
_entity.pdbx_description
1 polymer ?
#
loop_
_entity_poly.entity_id
_entity_poly.type
_entity_poly.pdbx_seq_one_letter_code
_entity_poly.pdbx_strand_id
1 'polypeptide(L)'
;MSLNAKTFFLVFLLAIIGSGCATLPGGAPDGSLPAPELIAPPDKSRGYSDSRTMASHSLTAKGYERLEKGDVDGALRLLEKAVGINPSDGPGYYYLAEAWMAKGNYGQAERFNKLAEIYLRRDRYWAGQARDQKRRINRKKIGE
;
A
#
# COMPACT_ATOMS: atom_id res chain seq x y z
N MET A 1 -61.76 -31.29 5.06
CA MET A 1 -62.66 -30.27 4.47
C MET A 1 -61.85 -28.99 4.27
N SER A 2 -61.65 -28.60 3.02
CA SER A 2 -61.04 -27.32 2.62
C SER A 2 -62.11 -26.23 2.65
N LEU A 3 -61.77 -25.02 3.08
CA LEU A 3 -62.46 -23.80 2.65
C LEU A 3 -61.50 -22.60 2.73
N ASN A 4 -61.51 -21.78 1.68
CA ASN A 4 -60.51 -20.77 1.32
C ASN A 4 -61.00 -19.32 1.55
N ALA A 5 -60.02 -18.42 1.49
CA ALA A 5 -60.05 -17.12 0.80
C ALA A 5 -60.64 -15.86 1.48
N LYS A 6 -59.72 -14.92 1.77
CA LYS A 6 -59.67 -13.57 1.18
C LYS A 6 -60.98 -12.76 1.15
N THR A 7 -61.55 -12.37 2.29
CA THR A 7 -62.57 -11.31 2.27
C THR A 7 -62.70 -10.53 3.59
N PHE A 8 -61.59 -10.09 4.17
CA PHE A 8 -61.65 -8.97 5.12
C PHE A 8 -60.69 -7.88 4.67
N PHE A 9 -60.97 -7.40 3.47
CA PHE A 9 -60.46 -6.13 2.98
C PHE A 9 -61.28 -5.03 3.66
N LEU A 10 -60.58 -3.98 4.08
CA LEU A 10 -61.11 -2.68 4.50
C LEU A 10 -61.71 -2.58 5.91
N VAL A 11 -61.16 -1.62 6.67
CA VAL A 11 -61.76 -0.80 7.75
C VAL A 11 -60.82 -0.74 8.96
N PHE A 12 -59.76 0.09 8.87
CA PHE A 12 -59.61 1.28 9.72
C PHE A 12 -58.29 2.00 9.40
N LEU A 13 -58.44 3.09 8.67
CA LEU A 13 -57.47 4.17 8.55
C LEU A 13 -57.61 5.00 9.84
N LEU A 14 -56.56 5.09 10.67
CA LEU A 14 -56.12 6.31 11.37
C LEU A 14 -55.14 6.02 12.51
N ALA A 15 -54.01 6.74 12.43
CA ALA A 15 -53.18 7.26 13.52
C ALA A 15 -52.49 6.25 14.45
N ILE A 16 -51.16 6.22 14.41
CA ILE A 16 -50.32 6.84 15.47
C ILE A 16 -48.92 7.09 14.87
N ILE A 17 -48.57 8.38 14.83
CA ILE A 17 -47.20 8.87 14.61
C ILE A 17 -46.45 8.62 15.91
N GLY A 18 -45.40 7.81 15.88
CA GLY A 18 -44.50 7.59 16.99
C GLY A 18 -43.05 7.83 16.56
N SER A 19 -42.54 9.02 16.86
CA SER A 19 -41.12 9.35 16.84
C SER A 19 -40.33 8.37 17.71
N GLY A 20 -39.17 7.89 17.26
CA GLY A 20 -38.29 7.13 18.16
C GLY A 20 -37.04 6.53 17.52
N CYS A 21 -35.99 7.33 17.48
CA CYS A 21 -34.56 6.98 17.47
C CYS A 21 -34.01 5.91 16.51
N ALA A 22 -33.19 6.40 15.57
CA ALA A 22 -32.13 5.65 14.93
C ALA A 22 -31.19 5.00 15.96
N THR A 23 -30.94 3.70 15.79
CA THR A 23 -29.67 3.06 16.15
C THR A 23 -29.49 1.86 15.23
N LEU A 24 -28.56 1.98 14.28
CA LEU A 24 -28.07 0.85 13.48
C LEU A 24 -27.26 -0.06 14.42
N PRO A 25 -27.53 -1.37 14.52
CA PRO A 25 -26.61 -2.27 15.17
C PRO A 25 -25.36 -2.40 14.29
N GLY A 26 -24.21 -1.98 14.85
CA GLY A 26 -22.91 -2.09 14.22
C GLY A 26 -22.63 -3.54 13.82
N GLY A 27 -22.43 -3.76 12.51
CA GLY A 27 -21.80 -4.98 12.02
C GLY A 27 -20.37 -5.03 12.53
N ALA A 28 -20.01 -6.11 13.21
CA ALA A 28 -18.62 -6.42 13.50
C ALA A 28 -17.83 -6.46 12.18
N PRO A 29 -16.57 -5.99 12.12
CA PRO A 29 -15.72 -6.27 10.98
C PRO A 29 -15.56 -7.78 10.91
N ASP A 30 -16.12 -8.41 9.88
CA ASP A 30 -15.83 -9.82 9.64
C ASP A 30 -14.33 -9.93 9.39
N GLY A 31 -13.68 -10.87 10.07
CA GLY A 31 -12.22 -11.08 10.00
C GLY A 31 -11.71 -11.56 8.64
N SER A 32 -12.43 -11.28 7.57
CA SER A 32 -12.12 -11.54 6.20
C SER A 32 -11.20 -10.43 5.71
N LEU A 33 -9.90 -10.69 5.62
CA LEU A 33 -9.00 -9.82 4.85
C LEU A 33 -9.58 -9.71 3.44
N PRO A 34 -9.85 -8.50 2.91
CA PRO A 34 -10.32 -8.37 1.53
C PRO A 34 -9.28 -9.02 0.62
N ALA A 35 -9.75 -9.80 -0.35
CA ALA A 35 -8.91 -10.41 -1.37
C ALA A 35 -7.97 -9.35 -1.95
N PRO A 36 -6.72 -9.70 -2.33
CA PRO A 36 -5.78 -8.73 -2.89
C PRO A 36 -6.38 -8.16 -4.17
N GLU A 37 -7.05 -7.03 -4.04
CA GLU A 37 -7.57 -6.28 -5.17
C GLU A 37 -6.34 -5.97 -6.02
N LEU A 38 -6.44 -6.20 -7.31
CA LEU A 38 -5.39 -5.88 -8.26
C LEU A 38 -5.29 -4.33 -8.30
N ILE A 39 -4.62 -3.73 -7.32
CA ILE A 39 -4.85 -2.33 -6.91
C ILE A 39 -4.48 -1.38 -8.06
N ALA A 40 -5.51 -0.74 -8.62
CA ALA A 40 -5.37 0.52 -9.35
C ALA A 40 -4.51 1.51 -8.50
N PRO A 41 -3.68 2.37 -9.11
CA PRO A 41 -2.78 3.23 -8.36
C PRO A 41 -3.54 3.99 -7.25
N PRO A 42 -3.05 3.95 -6.00
CA PRO A 42 -3.81 4.41 -4.84
C PRO A 42 -4.27 5.86 -5.00
N ASP A 43 -5.50 6.12 -4.58
CA ASP A 43 -6.10 7.45 -4.58
C ASP A 43 -5.28 8.41 -3.72
N LYS A 44 -4.70 9.41 -4.39
CA LYS A 44 -3.80 10.42 -3.80
C LYS A 44 -4.53 11.42 -2.92
N SER A 45 -5.87 11.41 -2.91
CA SER A 45 -6.70 12.31 -2.09
C SER A 45 -6.63 11.99 -0.59
N ARG A 46 -6.22 10.77 -0.22
CA ARG A 46 -6.12 10.32 1.18
C ARG A 46 -4.91 10.84 1.97
N GLY A 47 -4.14 11.75 1.37
CA GLY A 47 -3.22 12.61 2.10
C GLY A 47 -1.98 11.93 2.68
N TYR A 48 -0.97 12.74 2.87
CA TYR A 48 0.32 12.42 3.49
C TYR A 48 0.21 12.10 5.01
N SER A 49 -1.00 11.84 5.52
CA SER A 49 -1.37 11.78 6.95
C SER A 49 -1.74 10.38 7.46
N ASP A 50 -1.72 9.35 6.61
CA ASP A 50 -2.02 8.00 7.07
C ASP A 50 -0.82 7.41 7.84
N SER A 51 -1.07 6.87 9.04
CA SER A 51 -0.03 6.29 9.92
C SER A 51 0.83 5.24 9.22
N ARG A 52 0.29 4.57 8.19
CA ARG A 52 1.02 3.62 7.33
C ARG A 52 2.13 4.30 6.51
N THR A 53 1.86 5.46 5.91
CA THR A 53 2.86 6.21 5.13
C THR A 53 4.00 6.68 6.03
N MET A 54 3.67 7.20 7.22
CA MET A 54 4.68 7.58 8.22
C MET A 54 5.52 6.38 8.69
N ALA A 55 4.87 5.24 8.96
CA ALA A 55 5.57 4.01 9.35
C ALA A 55 6.51 3.52 8.24
N SER A 56 6.05 3.55 6.98
CA SER A 56 6.88 3.19 5.83
C SER A 56 8.10 4.10 5.71
N HIS A 57 7.92 5.42 5.72
CA HIS A 57 9.03 6.36 5.64
C HIS A 57 10.02 6.20 6.80
N SER A 58 9.52 5.96 8.03
CA SER A 58 10.37 5.69 9.19
C SER A 58 11.21 4.42 9.01
N LEU A 59 10.61 3.34 8.50
CA LEU A 59 11.33 2.12 8.19
C LEU A 59 12.34 2.31 7.06
N THR A 60 11.98 3.08 6.03
CA THR A 60 12.88 3.44 4.93
C THR A 60 14.10 4.20 5.43
N ALA A 61 13.92 5.20 6.30
CA ALA A 61 15.02 5.94 6.92
C ALA A 61 15.95 5.03 7.74
N LYS A 62 15.39 4.15 8.58
CA LYS A 62 16.18 3.17 9.35
C LYS A 62 16.90 2.16 8.46
N GLY A 63 16.27 1.75 7.36
CA GLY A 63 16.88 0.89 6.35
C GLY A 63 18.08 1.54 5.69
N TYR A 64 17.96 2.81 5.31
CA TYR A 64 19.07 3.62 4.82
C TYR A 64 20.20 3.72 5.85
N GLU A 65 19.92 4.05 7.11
CA GLU A 65 20.95 4.10 8.16
C GLU A 65 21.70 2.78 8.34
N ARG A 66 21.03 1.64 8.13
CA ARG A 66 21.63 0.31 8.18
C ARG A 66 22.56 0.06 6.98
N LEU A 67 22.18 0.52 5.79
CA LEU A 67 23.06 0.49 4.61
C LEU A 67 24.33 1.29 4.81
N GLU A 68 24.22 2.50 5.36
CA GLU A 68 25.37 3.36 5.66
C GLU A 68 26.33 2.71 6.66
N LYS A 69 25.81 1.85 7.54
CA LYS A 69 26.60 1.06 8.50
C LYS A 69 27.12 -0.27 7.93
N GLY A 70 26.82 -0.58 6.67
CA GLY A 70 27.17 -1.84 6.02
C GLY A 70 26.32 -3.05 6.43
N ASP A 71 25.28 -2.86 7.26
CA ASP A 71 24.32 -3.91 7.64
C ASP A 71 23.27 -4.08 6.53
N VAL A 72 23.70 -4.64 5.40
CA VAL A 72 22.88 -4.78 4.20
C VAL A 72 21.68 -5.70 4.44
N ASP A 73 21.85 -6.79 5.19
CA ASP A 73 20.75 -7.71 5.51
C ASP A 73 19.73 -7.08 6.45
N GLY A 74 20.19 -6.30 7.44
CA GLY A 74 19.30 -5.51 8.30
C GLY A 74 18.53 -4.45 7.52
N ALA A 75 19.18 -3.79 6.56
CA ALA A 75 18.53 -2.84 5.68
C ALA A 75 17.43 -3.48 4.83
N LEU A 76 17.73 -4.61 4.15
CA LEU A 76 16.75 -5.32 3.32
C LEU A 76 15.47 -5.63 4.09
N ARG A 77 15.57 -6.18 5.31
CA ARG A 77 14.39 -6.50 6.13
C ARG A 77 13.53 -5.28 6.45
N LEU A 78 14.15 -4.14 6.76
CA LEU A 78 13.42 -2.92 7.08
C LEU A 78 12.77 -2.30 5.84
N LEU A 79 13.49 -2.31 4.72
CA LEU A 79 13.03 -1.75 3.46
C LEU A 79 11.91 -2.58 2.82
N GLU A 80 12.01 -3.91 2.88
CA GLU A 80 10.93 -4.82 2.46
C GLU A 80 9.66 -4.60 3.29
N LYS A 81 9.82 -4.40 4.60
CA LYS A 81 8.69 -4.07 5.47
C LYS A 81 8.09 -2.70 5.12
N ALA A 82 8.91 -1.70 4.80
CA ALA A 82 8.44 -0.38 4.40
C ALA A 82 7.52 -0.48 3.18
N VAL A 83 8.03 -1.06 2.08
CA VAL A 83 7.25 -1.18 0.84
C VAL A 83 6.06 -2.14 0.97
N GLY A 84 6.10 -3.08 1.92
CA GLY A 84 4.94 -3.90 2.28
C GLY A 84 3.83 -3.14 3.01
N ILE A 85 4.18 -2.12 3.80
CA ILE A 85 3.21 -1.24 4.48
C ILE A 85 2.65 -0.20 3.53
N ASN A 86 3.52 0.41 2.72
CA ASN A 86 3.14 1.36 1.69
C ASN A 86 3.79 0.98 0.35
N PRO A 87 3.06 0.29 -0.54
CA PRO A 87 3.55 -0.05 -1.88
C PRO A 87 3.82 1.15 -2.79
N SER A 88 3.49 2.38 -2.37
CA SER A 88 3.82 3.61 -3.10
C SER A 88 5.04 4.36 -2.53
N ASP A 89 5.73 3.79 -1.53
CA ASP A 89 6.98 4.33 -0.98
C ASP A 89 8.13 4.17 -1.99
N GLY A 90 8.21 5.14 -2.91
CA GLY A 90 9.26 5.23 -3.92
C GLY A 90 10.68 5.20 -3.34
N PRO A 91 11.00 6.00 -2.30
CA PRO A 91 12.31 5.94 -1.64
C PRO A 91 12.64 4.55 -1.09
N GLY A 92 11.65 3.83 -0.55
CA GLY A 92 11.82 2.43 -0.11
C GLY A 92 12.35 1.53 -1.24
N TYR A 93 11.76 1.61 -2.44
CA TYR A 93 12.25 0.86 -3.60
C TYR A 93 13.64 1.30 -4.09
N TYR A 94 13.95 2.59 -4.02
CA TYR A 94 15.29 3.09 -4.36
C TYR A 94 16.36 2.47 -3.46
N TYR A 95 16.13 2.45 -2.15
CA TYR A 95 17.09 1.87 -1.21
C TYR A 95 17.11 0.34 -1.24
N LEU A 96 16.01 -0.33 -1.60
CA LEU A 96 16.07 -1.77 -1.93
C LEU A 96 17.03 -2.03 -3.09
N ALA A 97 16.98 -1.20 -4.14
CA ALA A 97 17.91 -1.32 -5.24
C ALA A 97 19.37 -1.09 -4.79
N GLU A 98 19.66 -0.09 -3.96
CA GLU A 98 21.00 0.10 -3.37
C GLU A 98 21.44 -1.12 -2.54
N ALA A 99 20.56 -1.67 -1.71
CA ALA A 99 20.86 -2.85 -0.89
C ALA A 99 21.22 -4.07 -1.76
N TRP A 100 20.49 -4.29 -2.85
CA TRP A 100 20.79 -5.38 -3.78
C TRP A 100 22.05 -5.12 -4.62
N MET A 101 22.36 -3.86 -4.95
CA MET A 101 23.66 -3.49 -5.52
C MET A 101 24.81 -3.79 -4.56
N ALA A 102 24.64 -3.53 -3.26
CA ALA A 102 25.64 -3.83 -2.24
C ALA A 102 25.85 -5.35 -2.06
N LYS A 103 24.82 -6.16 -2.31
CA LYS A 103 24.91 -7.63 -2.39
C LYS A 103 25.52 -8.14 -3.71
N GLY A 104 25.78 -7.26 -4.68
CA GLY A 104 26.22 -7.65 -6.04
C GLY A 104 25.11 -8.29 -6.89
N ASN A 105 23.86 -8.32 -6.43
CA ASN A 105 22.75 -8.88 -7.20
C ASN A 105 22.11 -7.79 -8.06
N TYR A 106 22.75 -7.48 -9.18
CA TYR A 106 22.30 -6.41 -10.08
C TYR A 106 20.97 -6.73 -10.78
N GLY A 107 20.61 -8.01 -10.88
CA GLY A 107 19.30 -8.44 -11.38
C GLY A 107 18.15 -8.02 -10.45
N GLN A 108 18.28 -8.25 -9.14
CA GLN A 108 17.32 -7.76 -8.15
C GLN A 108 17.33 -6.23 -8.09
N ALA A 109 18.51 -5.62 -8.09
CA ALA A 109 18.63 -4.16 -8.06
C ALA A 109 17.87 -3.50 -9.22
N GLU A 110 17.97 -4.05 -10.44
CA GLU A 110 17.24 -3.54 -11.60
C GLU A 110 15.71 -3.60 -11.42
N ARG A 111 15.20 -4.68 -10.83
CA ARG A 111 13.76 -4.84 -10.59
C ARG A 111 13.25 -3.76 -9.64
N PHE A 112 13.95 -3.53 -8.53
CA PHE A 112 13.57 -2.50 -7.56
C PHE A 112 13.79 -1.09 -8.09
N ASN A 113 14.85 -0.86 -8.89
CA ASN A 113 15.07 0.41 -9.56
C ASN A 113 13.92 0.79 -10.51
N LYS A 114 13.36 -0.19 -11.26
CA LYS A 114 12.18 0.06 -12.12
C LYS A 114 10.98 0.52 -11.30
N LEU A 115 10.75 -0.07 -10.13
CA LEU A 115 9.68 0.36 -9.22
C LEU A 115 9.97 1.77 -8.69
N ALA A 116 11.22 2.06 -8.30
CA ALA A 116 11.63 3.39 -7.91
C ALA A 116 11.38 4.43 -9.02
N GLU A 117 11.72 4.15 -10.28
CA GLU A 117 11.45 5.04 -11.42
C GLU A 117 9.95 5.33 -11.59
N ILE A 118 9.09 4.33 -11.37
CA ILE A 118 7.62 4.48 -11.48
C ILE A 118 7.08 5.38 -10.38
N TYR A 119 7.40 5.07 -9.11
CA TYR A 119 6.83 5.76 -7.96
C TYR A 119 7.46 7.14 -7.72
N LEU A 120 8.72 7.34 -8.12
CA LEU A 120 9.45 8.60 -7.96
C LEU A 120 9.37 9.51 -9.20
N ARG A 121 8.70 9.10 -10.28
CA ARG A 121 8.71 9.80 -11.58
C ARG A 121 8.43 11.31 -11.50
N ARG A 122 7.55 11.73 -10.60
CA ARG A 122 7.10 13.14 -10.48
C ARG A 122 7.97 13.96 -9.53
N ASP A 123 8.78 13.32 -8.71
CA ASP A 123 9.74 14.00 -7.85
C ASP A 123 11.04 14.22 -8.64
N ARG A 124 11.35 15.47 -8.99
CA ARG A 124 12.50 15.78 -9.86
C ARG A 124 13.83 15.34 -9.24
N TYR A 125 13.96 15.45 -7.93
CA TYR A 125 15.18 15.07 -7.21
C TYR A 125 15.37 13.56 -7.31
N TRP A 126 14.37 12.80 -6.86
CA TRP A 126 14.43 11.35 -6.84
C TRP A 126 14.45 10.72 -8.24
N ALA A 127 13.74 11.30 -9.22
CA ALA A 127 13.77 10.83 -10.59
C ALA A 127 15.18 10.91 -11.20
N GLY A 128 15.98 11.92 -10.82
CA GLY A 128 17.39 11.98 -11.18
C GLY A 128 18.17 10.82 -10.57
N GLN A 129 18.05 10.63 -9.25
CA GLN A 129 18.74 9.57 -8.52
C GLN A 129 18.41 8.18 -9.07
N ALA A 130 17.14 7.87 -9.31
CA ALA A 130 16.72 6.57 -9.83
C ALA A 130 17.29 6.28 -11.23
N ARG A 131 17.33 7.28 -12.13
CA ARG A 131 17.98 7.12 -13.45
C ARG A 131 19.48 6.92 -13.34
N ASP A 132 20.12 7.58 -12.38
CA ASP A 132 21.57 7.47 -12.16
C ASP A 132 21.93 6.10 -11.58
N GLN A 133 21.14 5.63 -10.63
CA GLN A 133 21.20 4.27 -10.10
C GLN A 133 21.04 3.23 -11.21
N LYS A 134 20.08 3.40 -12.13
CA LYS A 134 19.91 2.53 -13.30
C LYS A 134 21.17 2.43 -14.16
N ARG A 135 21.85 3.55 -14.40
CA ARG A 135 23.12 3.56 -15.16
C ARG A 135 24.23 2.80 -14.43
N ARG A 136 24.31 2.95 -13.10
CA ARG A 136 25.25 2.19 -12.25
C ARG A 136 24.97 0.69 -12.32
N ILE A 137 23.71 0.27 -12.22
CA ILE A 137 23.27 -1.13 -12.34
C ILE A 137 23.65 -1.70 -13.71
N ASN A 138 23.31 -1.01 -14.80
CA ASN A 138 23.57 -1.48 -16.16
C ASN A 138 25.07 -1.62 -16.44
N ARG A 139 25.89 -0.68 -15.97
CA ARG A 139 27.34 -0.75 -16.12
C ARG A 139 27.91 -2.03 -15.48
N LYS A 140 27.40 -2.38 -14.30
CA LYS A 140 27.86 -3.57 -13.57
C LYS A 140 27.44 -4.87 -14.26
N LYS A 141 26.20 -4.95 -14.77
CA LYS A 141 25.71 -6.12 -15.52
C LYS A 141 26.45 -6.41 -16.82
N ILE A 142 27.07 -5.40 -17.45
CA ILE A 142 27.81 -5.57 -18.70
C ILE A 142 29.26 -6.00 -18.44
N GLY A 143 29.78 -5.73 -17.24
CA GLY A 143 31.14 -6.08 -16.85
C GLY A 143 31.27 -7.41 -16.10
N GLU A 144 30.16 -8.13 -15.90
CA GLU A 144 30.07 -9.50 -15.37
C GLU A 144 29.90 -10.49 -16.54
#